data_AF-A0A2H0A0A9-F1
#
_entry.id   AF-A0A2H0A0A9-F1
#
_cell.length_a   1.000
_cell.length_b   1.000
_cell.length_c   1.000
_cell.angle_alpha   90.00
_cell.angle_beta   90.00
_cell.angle_gamma   90.00
#
_symmetry.space_group_name_H-M   'P 1'
#
loop_
_entity.id
_entity.type
_entity.pdbx_description
1 polymer ?
#
loop_
_entity_poly.entity_id
_entity_poly.type
_entity_poly.pdbx_seq_one_letter_code
_entity_poly.pdbx_strand_id
1 'polypeptide(L)'
;MSMLAGMIFSGIGACAGNSPAQNSSSTEQPGVLRLILEESSRFESDTVTVTGVFHGWRGPCLYGPPVSRSDWMIADESGCLYVNGPVPPGLDPAKPSGEKISVTGVVRLKKGRPYVEIQ
;
A
#
# COMPACT_ATOMS: atom_id res chain seq x y z
N MET A 1 -7.94 -31.60 65.42
CA MET A 1 -8.91 -31.52 64.30
C MET A 1 -8.63 -30.22 63.57
N SER A 2 -8.09 -30.20 62.34
CA SER A 2 -8.78 -30.57 61.07
C SER A 2 -10.04 -29.70 60.89
N MET A 3 -10.25 -28.86 59.87
CA MET A 3 -9.72 -28.82 58.50
C MET A 3 -9.67 -27.37 57.96
N LEU A 4 -8.67 -27.09 57.13
CA LEU A 4 -8.73 -26.08 56.08
C LEU A 4 -9.85 -26.44 55.07
N ALA A 5 -10.60 -25.46 54.61
CA ALA A 5 -11.26 -25.51 53.30
C ALA A 5 -11.05 -24.16 52.62
N GLY A 6 -10.12 -24.14 51.67
CA GLY A 6 -9.82 -22.98 50.85
C GLY A 6 -10.92 -22.75 49.82
N MET A 7 -11.23 -21.47 49.60
CA MET A 7 -11.85 -20.98 48.37
C MET A 7 -10.96 -19.87 47.84
N ILE A 8 -10.04 -20.25 46.94
CA ILE A 8 -9.28 -19.30 46.13
C ILE A 8 -10.17 -19.01 44.92
N PHE A 9 -10.82 -17.85 44.92
CA PHE A 9 -11.50 -17.36 43.74
C PHE A 9 -10.48 -16.77 42.77
N SER A 10 -10.41 -17.39 41.60
CA SER A 10 -9.83 -16.91 40.36
C SER A 10 -10.29 -15.48 40.03
N GLY A 11 -9.37 -14.67 39.53
CA GLY A 11 -9.67 -13.35 38.99
C GLY A 11 -8.47 -12.73 38.32
N ILE A 12 -8.15 -13.25 37.13
CA ILE A 12 -7.06 -12.85 36.25
C ILE A 12 -7.13 -11.35 35.96
N GLY A 13 -5.99 -10.67 36.03
CA GLY A 13 -5.85 -9.25 35.76
C GLY A 13 -6.39 -8.88 34.37
N ALA A 14 -7.35 -7.96 34.35
CA ALA A 14 -7.76 -7.27 33.15
C ALA A 14 -6.74 -6.15 32.86
N CYS A 15 -5.71 -6.45 32.08
CA CYS A 15 -5.10 -5.42 31.26
C CYS A 15 -6.10 -5.12 30.13
N ALA A 16 -6.98 -4.14 30.36
CA ALA A 16 -7.70 -3.50 29.27
C ALA A 16 -6.66 -2.78 28.41
N GLY A 17 -6.09 -3.52 27.46
CA GLY A 17 -5.23 -2.99 26.42
C GLY A 17 -6.02 -1.96 25.62
N ASN A 18 -5.64 -0.71 25.80
CA ASN A 18 -6.06 0.42 24.99
C ASN A 18 -5.82 0.06 23.51
N SER A 19 -6.85 -0.37 22.80
CA SER A 19 -6.80 -0.45 21.35
C SER A 19 -6.96 0.98 20.83
N PRO A 20 -5.99 1.54 20.08
CA PRO A 20 -6.27 2.77 19.36
C PRO A 20 -7.28 2.41 18.28
N ALA A 21 -8.55 2.73 18.56
CA ALA A 21 -9.57 2.91 17.55
C ALA A 21 -8.96 3.87 16.52
N GLN A 22 -8.70 3.34 15.32
CA GLN A 22 -8.24 4.12 14.19
C GLN A 22 -9.33 5.15 13.91
N ASN A 23 -8.98 6.38 14.23
CA ASN A 23 -9.82 7.54 14.17
C ASN A 23 -10.15 7.79 12.69
N SER A 24 -11.39 7.55 12.29
CA SER A 24 -11.93 7.98 11.01
C SER A 24 -12.04 9.49 11.01
N SER A 25 -10.92 10.18 10.79
CA SER A 25 -10.84 11.62 10.60
C SER A 25 -10.95 11.92 9.12
N SER A 26 -12.14 12.39 8.72
CA SER A 26 -12.42 13.01 7.43
C SER A 26 -11.69 14.35 7.31
N THR A 27 -10.38 14.27 7.05
CA THR A 27 -9.53 15.31 6.45
C THR A 27 -8.61 14.57 5.50
N GLU A 28 -8.89 14.67 4.19
CA GLU A 28 -8.00 14.41 3.05
C GLU A 28 -6.63 13.79 3.39
N GLN A 29 -6.63 12.51 3.77
CA GLN A 29 -5.41 11.82 4.15
C GLN A 29 -4.56 11.61 2.89
N PRO A 30 -3.23 11.87 2.92
CA PRO A 30 -2.36 11.52 1.81
C PRO A 30 -2.62 10.07 1.37
N GLY A 31 -2.95 9.88 0.10
CA GLY A 31 -2.97 8.53 -0.48
C GLY A 31 -1.60 7.88 -0.31
N VAL A 32 -1.57 6.54 -0.22
CA VAL A 32 -0.33 5.77 -0.09
C VAL A 32 0.66 6.11 -1.22
N LEU A 33 0.15 6.41 -2.42
CA LEU A 33 0.94 6.86 -3.57
C LEU A 33 1.76 8.13 -3.23
N ARG A 34 1.11 9.16 -2.66
CA ARG A 34 1.78 10.39 -2.24
C ARG A 34 2.93 10.12 -1.27
N LEU A 35 2.67 9.31 -0.26
CA LEU A 35 3.66 8.96 0.76
C LEU A 35 4.85 8.21 0.16
N ILE A 36 4.61 7.32 -0.81
CA ILE A 36 5.69 6.62 -1.53
C ILE A 36 6.52 7.60 -2.36
N LEU A 37 5.91 8.62 -2.98
CA LEU A 37 6.63 9.62 -3.77
C LEU A 37 7.46 10.56 -2.89
N GLU A 38 6.94 10.99 -1.74
CA GLU A 38 7.60 11.92 -0.82
C GLU A 38 8.65 11.23 0.06
N GLU A 39 8.35 10.05 0.59
CA GLU A 39 9.18 9.30 1.56
C GLU A 39 9.64 7.95 1.00
N SER A 40 9.99 7.89 -0.29
CA SER A 40 10.29 6.64 -1.01
C SER A 40 11.23 5.65 -0.31
N SER A 41 12.26 6.15 0.39
CA SER A 41 13.22 5.32 1.14
C SER A 41 12.63 4.63 2.36
N ARG A 42 11.61 5.22 2.98
CA ARG A 42 10.93 4.63 4.15
C ARG A 42 10.13 3.39 3.77
N PHE A 43 9.58 3.38 2.56
CA PHE A 43 8.75 2.29 2.04
C PHE A 43 9.57 1.24 1.29
N GLU A 44 10.88 1.40 1.11
CA GLU A 44 11.67 0.43 0.36
C GLU A 44 11.55 -0.97 0.97
N SER A 45 11.15 -1.95 0.16
CA SER A 45 10.85 -3.33 0.53
C SER A 45 9.56 -3.55 1.34
N ASP A 46 8.76 -2.52 1.59
CA ASP A 46 7.44 -2.67 2.20
C ASP A 46 6.40 -3.13 1.17
N THR A 47 5.46 -3.96 1.62
CA THR A 47 4.27 -4.31 0.85
C THR A 47 3.20 -3.24 1.06
N VAL A 48 2.75 -2.64 -0.03
CA VAL A 48 1.78 -1.54 -0.04
C VAL A 48 0.62 -1.85 -0.96
N THR A 49 -0.52 -1.24 -0.70
CA THR A 49 -1.66 -1.20 -1.63
C THR A 49 -1.81 0.21 -2.15
N VAL A 50 -1.64 0.37 -3.47
CA VAL A 50 -1.75 1.65 -4.17
C VAL A 50 -3.05 1.66 -4.96
N THR A 51 -3.84 2.72 -4.79
CA THR A 51 -5.08 2.94 -5.54
C THR A 51 -4.91 4.16 -6.44
N GLY A 52 -5.41 4.09 -7.66
CA GLY A 52 -5.31 5.15 -8.64
C GLY A 52 -5.93 4.80 -9.98
N VAL A 53 -5.67 5.61 -10.98
CA VAL A 53 -6.10 5.42 -12.36
C VAL A 53 -5.03 4.65 -13.13
N PHE A 54 -5.45 3.62 -13.84
CA PHE A 54 -4.61 2.87 -14.76
C PHE A 54 -4.32 3.70 -16.01
N HIS A 55 -3.04 3.84 -16.34
CA HIS A 55 -2.59 4.59 -17.53
C HIS A 55 -1.80 3.74 -18.53
N GLY A 56 -1.67 2.44 -18.28
CA GLY A 56 -0.93 1.55 -19.18
C GLY A 56 0.50 2.03 -19.44
N TRP A 57 0.93 2.00 -20.70
CA TRP A 57 2.28 2.42 -21.12
C TRP A 57 2.39 3.89 -21.54
N ARG A 58 1.28 4.64 -21.53
CA ARG A 58 1.20 6.03 -22.03
C ARG A 58 0.62 6.97 -20.99
N GLY A 59 1.14 6.89 -19.77
CA GLY A 59 0.70 7.71 -18.65
C GLY A 59 1.55 8.95 -18.37
N PRO A 60 1.25 9.64 -17.26
CA PRO A 60 1.85 10.93 -16.92
C PRO A 60 3.25 10.85 -16.29
N CYS A 61 3.82 9.65 -16.08
CA CYS A 61 5.15 9.52 -15.50
C CYS A 61 6.20 10.12 -16.44
N LEU A 62 6.97 11.09 -15.93
CA LEU A 62 7.90 11.90 -16.73
C LEU A 62 9.23 11.21 -17.08
N TYR A 63 9.50 10.05 -16.48
CA TYR A 63 10.73 9.29 -16.68
C TYR A 63 10.41 7.93 -17.31
N GLY A 64 11.39 7.33 -17.98
CA GLY A 64 11.23 6.00 -18.58
C GLY A 64 11.03 4.90 -17.52
N PRO A 65 10.47 3.75 -17.91
CA PRO A 65 10.16 2.68 -16.98
C PRO A 65 11.43 2.12 -16.30
N PRO A 66 11.36 1.82 -14.99
CA PRO A 66 12.55 1.50 -14.20
C PRO A 66 13.11 0.09 -14.43
N VAL A 67 12.27 -0.89 -14.77
CA VAL A 67 12.65 -2.30 -14.88
C VAL A 67 12.55 -2.79 -16.32
N SER A 68 11.42 -2.58 -16.98
CA SER A 68 11.18 -3.10 -18.33
C SER A 68 10.29 -2.20 -19.17
N ARG A 69 10.31 -2.35 -20.49
CA ARG A 69 9.37 -1.64 -21.39
C ARG A 69 7.89 -2.01 -21.17
N SER A 70 7.62 -3.04 -20.39
CA SER A 70 6.29 -3.53 -20.07
C SER A 70 5.76 -2.97 -18.75
N ASP A 71 6.58 -2.22 -18.00
CA ASP A 71 6.13 -1.55 -16.78
C ASP A 71 5.02 -0.57 -17.15
N TRP A 72 3.93 -0.63 -16.40
CA TRP A 72 2.74 0.17 -16.65
C TRP A 72 2.53 1.15 -15.50
N MET A 73 1.71 2.17 -15.72
CA MET A 73 1.60 3.32 -14.82
C MET A 73 0.28 3.31 -14.07
N ILE A 74 0.34 3.65 -12.79
CA ILE A 74 -0.80 4.04 -11.97
C ILE A 74 -0.59 5.48 -11.52
N ALA A 75 -1.64 6.31 -11.58
CA ALA A 75 -1.55 7.70 -11.15
C ALA A 75 -2.82 8.15 -10.41
N ASP A 76 -2.65 9.07 -9.49
CA ASP A 76 -3.74 9.80 -8.85
C ASP A 76 -3.40 11.30 -8.84
N GLU A 77 -4.14 12.10 -8.06
CA GLU A 77 -3.90 13.53 -7.93
C GLU A 77 -2.53 13.87 -7.33
N SER A 78 -1.90 12.94 -6.60
CA SER A 78 -0.60 13.13 -5.98
C SER A 78 0.58 12.88 -6.92
N GLY A 79 0.37 12.08 -7.98
CA GLY A 79 1.40 11.85 -8.98
C GLY A 79 1.29 10.51 -9.68
N CYS A 80 2.39 10.10 -10.30
CA CYS A 80 2.49 8.89 -11.11
C CYS A 80 3.55 7.93 -10.56
N LEU A 81 3.21 6.65 -10.50
CA LEU A 81 4.06 5.57 -10.04
C LEU A 81 4.10 4.46 -11.07
N TYR A 82 5.29 3.93 -11.35
CA TYR A 82 5.42 2.74 -12.17
C TYR A 82 5.07 1.48 -11.38
N VAL A 83 4.49 0.53 -12.08
CA VAL A 83 4.23 -0.82 -11.60
C VAL A 83 4.92 -1.81 -12.55
N ASN A 84 5.79 -2.64 -11.98
CA ASN A 84 6.40 -3.77 -12.66
C ASN A 84 5.67 -5.04 -12.26
N GLY A 85 5.25 -5.83 -13.25
CA GLY A 85 4.51 -7.07 -13.04
C GLY A 85 3.28 -7.20 -13.95
N PRO A 86 2.44 -8.22 -13.73
CA PRO A 86 1.28 -8.47 -14.58
C PRO A 86 0.30 -7.28 -14.57
N VAL A 87 -0.25 -6.99 -15.74
CA VAL A 87 -1.37 -6.04 -15.86
C VAL A 87 -2.62 -6.70 -15.27
N PRO A 88 -3.48 -5.96 -14.52
CA PRO A 88 -4.72 -6.51 -14.00
C PRO A 88 -5.60 -7.13 -15.09
N PRO A 89 -6.32 -8.22 -14.80
CA PRO A 89 -7.11 -8.94 -15.78
C PRO A 89 -8.21 -8.05 -16.37
N GLY A 90 -8.37 -8.12 -17.70
CA GLY A 90 -9.36 -7.33 -18.44
C GLY A 90 -8.91 -5.92 -18.83
N LEU A 91 -7.69 -5.51 -18.47
CA LEU A 91 -7.13 -4.22 -18.87
C LEU A 91 -6.14 -4.35 -20.03
N ASP A 92 -6.15 -3.35 -20.93
CA ASP A 92 -5.21 -3.25 -22.04
C ASP A 92 -4.23 -2.09 -21.77
N PRO A 93 -2.94 -2.36 -21.52
CA PRO A 93 -1.95 -1.30 -21.25
C PRO A 93 -1.65 -0.42 -22.47
N ALA A 94 -2.03 -0.85 -23.69
CA ALA A 94 -1.93 -0.03 -24.88
C ALA A 94 -3.13 0.91 -25.07
N LYS A 95 -4.26 0.63 -24.39
CA LYS A 95 -5.53 1.36 -24.52
C LYS A 95 -6.19 1.57 -23.14
N PRO A 96 -5.53 2.30 -22.22
CA PRO A 96 -6.16 2.65 -20.95
C PRO A 96 -7.41 3.51 -21.18
N SER A 97 -8.47 3.26 -20.40
CA SER A 97 -9.75 3.97 -20.50
C SER A 97 -10.08 4.77 -19.23
N GLY A 98 -9.11 4.95 -18.33
CA GLY A 98 -9.30 5.68 -17.07
C GLY A 98 -9.84 4.80 -15.94
N GLU A 99 -9.52 3.51 -15.98
CA GLU A 99 -9.97 2.52 -15.02
C GLU A 99 -9.38 2.79 -13.64
N LYS A 100 -10.24 2.89 -12.61
CA LYS A 100 -9.79 2.98 -11.23
C LYS A 100 -9.42 1.59 -10.73
N ILE A 101 -8.18 1.42 -10.32
CA ILE A 101 -7.62 0.14 -9.87
C ILE A 101 -6.95 0.27 -8.51
N SER A 102 -6.84 -0.85 -7.82
CA SER A 102 -6.03 -0.99 -6.61
C SER A 102 -5.09 -2.17 -6.81
N VAL A 103 -3.80 -1.96 -6.56
CA VAL A 103 -2.77 -3.00 -6.70
C VAL A 103 -1.92 -3.10 -5.46
N THR A 104 -1.62 -4.34 -5.09
CA THR A 104 -0.73 -4.65 -3.97
C THR A 104 0.59 -5.15 -4.50
N GLY A 105 1.69 -4.63 -3.98
CA GLY A 105 3.03 -5.05 -4.37
C GLY A 105 4.08 -4.48 -3.42
N VAL A 106 5.34 -4.82 -3.69
CA VAL A 106 6.49 -4.39 -2.90
C VAL A 106 7.06 -3.11 -3.50
N VAL A 107 7.28 -2.07 -2.68
CA VAL A 107 7.95 -0.86 -3.16
C VAL A 107 9.44 -1.15 -3.33
N ARG A 108 9.98 -0.76 -4.47
CA ARG A 108 11.38 -0.89 -4.83
C ARG A 108 11.91 0.43 -5.32
N LEU A 109 13.22 0.65 -5.15
CA LEU A 109 13.90 1.82 -5.68
C LEU A 109 14.78 1.46 -6.87
N LYS A 110 14.73 2.28 -7.92
CA LYS A 110 15.68 2.22 -9.04
C LYS A 110 16.21 3.62 -9.31
N LYS A 111 17.53 3.81 -9.16
CA LYS A 111 18.18 5.12 -9.33
C LYS A 111 17.50 6.23 -8.49
N GLY A 112 17.08 5.88 -7.26
CA GLY A 112 16.39 6.80 -6.35
C GLY A 112 14.93 7.10 -6.68
N ARG A 113 14.31 6.36 -7.62
CA ARG A 113 12.89 6.51 -7.95
C ARG A 113 12.09 5.29 -7.49
N PRO A 114 10.96 5.48 -6.79
CA PRO A 114 10.12 4.38 -6.38
C PRO A 114 9.33 3.79 -7.54
N TYR A 115 9.09 2.48 -7.47
CA TYR A 115 8.13 1.75 -8.27
C TYR A 115 7.56 0.60 -7.44
N VAL A 116 6.41 0.06 -7.84
CA VAL A 116 5.80 -1.10 -7.19
C VAL A 116 6.09 -2.35 -8.01
N GLU A 117 6.59 -3.38 -7.37
CA GLU A 117 6.81 -4.71 -7.96
C GLU A 117 5.71 -5.65 -7.48
N ILE A 118 4.89 -6.16 -8.40
CA ILE A 118 3.87 -7.18 -8.09
C ILE A 118 4.57 -8.54 -8.02
N GLN A 119 4.33 -9.29 -6.94
CA GLN A 119 4.84 -10.64 -6.70
C GLN A 119 3.90 -11.71 -7.26
#